data_AF-A0AAD7C427-F1
#
_entry.id   AF-A0AAD7C427-F1
#
_cell.length_a   1.000
_cell.length_b   1.000
_cell.length_c   1.000
_cell.angle_alpha   90.00
_cell.angle_beta   90.00
_cell.angle_gamma   90.00
#
_symmetry.space_group_name_H-M   'P 1'
#
loop_
_entity.id
_entity.type
_entity.pdbx_description
1 polymer ?
#
loop_
_entity_poly.entity_id
_entity_poly.type
_entity_poly.pdbx_seq_one_letter_code
_entity_poly.pdbx_strand_id
1 'polypeptide(L)'
;MALIPLVRLVALCVALAFSVIVLGLSAALTSTTEKFLDGYFIFAALAIATSSLAMITLPVMILLEILRPGGFTSMIMVEVSWLFILSVLFLATGADGAQAASDTFTFSCGDYIPTVAAACRETSAIQAFSFLNWIILMAYSVFIFASPSSLQIARGLASGSRLLPRRRSLAPAETSAVQMEATPTTIPASTSTGYPVGAGGTGPTSVQAGTVTV
;
A
#
# COMPACT_ATOMS: atom_id res chain seq x y z
N MET A 1 13.13 -14.78 13.70
CA MET A 1 13.18 -13.39 13.17
C MET A 1 11.78 -12.99 12.69
N ALA A 2 10.90 -12.61 13.63
CA ALA A 2 9.48 -12.30 13.36
C ALA A 2 9.07 -10.92 13.89
N LEU A 3 10.05 -10.04 14.17
CA LEU A 3 9.78 -8.74 14.80
C LEU A 3 8.98 -7.81 13.89
N ILE A 4 9.30 -7.78 12.59
CA ILE A 4 8.65 -6.91 11.60
C ILE A 4 7.15 -7.21 11.47
N PRO A 5 6.71 -8.46 11.20
CA PRO A 5 5.28 -8.76 11.10
C PRO A 5 4.55 -8.58 12.45
N LEU A 6 5.23 -8.80 13.58
CA LEU A 6 4.64 -8.58 14.91
C LEU A 6 4.38 -7.08 15.16
N VAL A 7 5.36 -6.21 14.89
CA VAL A 7 5.20 -4.76 15.05
C VAL A 7 4.10 -4.23 14.14
N ARG A 8 4.04 -4.72 12.89
CA ARG A 8 2.97 -4.40 11.94
C ARG A 8 1.60 -4.79 12.49
N LEU A 9 1.43 -6.04 12.91
CA LEU A 9 0.15 -6.53 13.44
C LEU A 9 -0.30 -5.73 14.67
N VAL A 10 0.62 -5.41 15.58
CA VAL A 10 0.31 -4.58 16.76
C VAL A 10 -0.11 -3.18 16.34
N ALA A 11 0.62 -2.53 15.43
CA ALA A 11 0.28 -1.18 14.96
C ALA A 11 -1.10 -1.13 14.28
N LEU A 12 -1.41 -2.13 13.43
CA LEU A 12 -2.70 -2.24 12.76
C LEU A 12 -3.85 -2.51 13.73
N CYS A 13 -3.66 -3.38 14.72
CA CYS A 13 -4.65 -3.65 15.76
C CYS A 13 -4.94 -2.41 16.62
N VAL A 14 -3.90 -1.67 17.02
CA VAL A 14 -4.06 -0.44 17.81
C VAL A 14 -4.76 0.64 16.98
N ALA A 15 -4.38 0.82 15.71
CA ALA A 15 -5.04 1.76 14.80
C ALA A 15 -6.52 1.40 14.58
N LEU A 16 -6.84 0.10 14.48
CA LEU A 16 -8.20 -0.39 14.35
C LEU A 16 -9.02 -0.14 15.62
N ALA A 17 -8.45 -0.39 16.80
CA ALA A 17 -9.10 -0.10 18.08
C ALA A 17 -9.42 1.40 18.23
N PHE A 18 -8.48 2.28 17.90
CA PHE A 18 -8.73 3.73 17.90
C PHE A 18 -9.76 4.15 16.84
N SER A 19 -9.77 3.52 15.67
CA SER A 19 -10.79 3.78 14.64
C SER A 19 -12.20 3.43 15.13
N VAL A 20 -12.37 2.33 15.86
CA VAL A 20 -13.67 1.95 16.47
C VAL A 20 -14.11 2.98 17.52
N ILE A 21 -13.18 3.48 18.33
CA ILE A 21 -13.47 4.52 19.33
C ILE A 21 -13.91 5.82 18.64
N VAL A 22 -13.19 6.27 17.60
CA VAL A 22 -13.54 7.48 16.84
C VAL A 22 -14.91 7.32 16.15
N LEU A 23 -15.20 6.15 15.58
CA LEU A 23 -16.50 5.86 14.98
C LEU A 23 -17.64 5.91 16.01
N GLY A 24 -17.44 5.33 17.19
CA GLY A 24 -18.44 5.34 18.27
C GLY A 24 -18.73 6.73 18.81
N LEU A 25 -17.68 7.53 19.05
CA LEU A 25 -17.81 8.91 19.53
C LEU A 25 -18.48 9.81 18.48
N SER A 26 -18.10 9.69 17.21
CA SER A 26 -18.72 10.47 16.13
C SER A 26 -20.18 10.11 15.92
N ALA A 27 -20.55 8.83 15.99
CA ALA A 27 -21.95 8.40 15.91
C ALA A 27 -22.80 8.92 17.10
N ALA A 28 -22.24 8.91 18.32
CA ALA A 28 -22.91 9.45 19.51
C ALA A 28 -23.15 10.97 19.39
N LEU A 29 -22.15 11.71 18.91
CA LEU A 29 -22.27 13.15 18.63
C LEU A 29 -23.34 13.42 17.58
N THR A 30 -23.35 12.68 16.47
CA THR A 30 -24.35 12.88 15.40
C THR A 30 -25.77 12.63 15.92
N SER A 31 -25.98 11.54 16.68
CA SER A 31 -27.31 11.24 17.25
C SER A 31 -27.80 12.32 18.22
N THR A 32 -26.89 12.94 18.97
CA THR A 32 -27.24 14.04 19.88
C THR A 32 -27.55 15.31 19.10
N THR A 33 -26.71 15.65 18.12
CA THR A 33 -26.87 16.88 17.32
C THR A 33 -28.15 16.88 16.51
N GLU A 34 -28.53 15.74 15.91
CA GLU A 34 -29.77 15.61 15.13
C GLU A 34 -31.01 15.89 15.99
N LYS A 35 -31.03 15.45 17.26
CA LYS A 35 -32.17 15.65 18.16
C LYS A 35 -32.33 17.10 18.65
N PHE A 36 -31.24 17.85 18.76
CA PHE A 36 -31.26 19.18 19.39
C PHE A 36 -31.08 20.35 18.41
N LEU A 37 -30.35 20.15 17.32
CA LEU A 37 -29.97 21.20 16.37
C LEU A 37 -30.50 20.98 14.95
N ASP A 38 -31.25 19.89 14.71
CA ASP A 38 -31.81 19.53 13.39
C ASP A 38 -30.74 19.53 12.27
N GLY A 39 -29.51 19.15 12.64
CA GLY A 39 -28.34 19.24 11.75
C GLY A 39 -27.20 18.30 12.16
N TYR A 40 -26.15 18.27 11.34
CA TYR A 40 -24.96 17.47 11.58
C TYR A 40 -23.69 18.32 11.42
N PHE A 41 -22.66 17.98 12.19
CA PHE A 41 -21.35 18.60 12.04
C PHE A 41 -20.57 17.97 10.88
N ILE A 42 -19.95 18.80 10.04
CA ILE A 42 -19.16 18.34 8.88
C ILE A 42 -17.99 17.45 9.32
N PHE A 43 -17.33 17.80 10.44
CA PHE A 43 -16.22 17.03 11.00
C PHE A 43 -16.64 15.63 11.46
N ALA A 44 -17.87 15.50 11.97
CA ALA A 44 -18.40 14.21 12.42
C ALA A 44 -18.66 13.29 11.22
N ALA A 45 -19.21 13.83 10.13
CA ALA A 45 -19.38 13.08 8.89
C ALA A 45 -18.03 12.62 8.31
N LEU A 46 -17.01 13.48 8.34
CA LEU A 46 -15.65 13.14 7.91
C LEU A 46 -15.07 12.03 8.80
N ALA A 47 -15.20 12.13 10.13
CA ALA A 47 -14.72 11.12 11.08
C ALA A 47 -15.37 9.74 10.89
N ILE A 48 -16.68 9.71 10.58
CA ILE A 48 -17.40 8.46 10.29
C ILE A 48 -16.88 7.85 8.98
N ALA A 49 -16.70 8.66 7.93
CA ALA A 49 -16.18 8.20 6.65
C ALA A 49 -14.74 7.65 6.78
N THR A 50 -13.85 8.36 7.47
CA THR A 50 -12.45 7.93 7.65
C THR A 50 -12.35 6.68 8.53
N SER A 51 -13.12 6.61 9.61
CA SER A 51 -13.11 5.45 10.52
C SER A 51 -13.73 4.20 9.89
N SER A 52 -14.80 4.34 9.11
CA SER A 52 -15.40 3.22 8.37
C SER A 52 -14.46 2.70 7.27
N LEU A 53 -13.78 3.59 6.55
CA LEU A 53 -12.78 3.21 5.55
C LEU A 53 -11.60 2.46 6.20
N ALA A 54 -11.13 2.90 7.37
CA ALA A 54 -10.13 2.17 8.16
C ALA A 54 -10.65 0.81 8.64
N MET A 55 -11.89 0.74 9.14
CA MET A 55 -12.50 -0.52 9.62
C MET A 55 -12.65 -1.56 8.52
N ILE A 56 -12.87 -1.17 7.27
CA ILE A 56 -12.99 -2.10 6.14
C ILE A 56 -11.61 -2.45 5.60
N THR A 57 -10.76 -1.45 5.37
CA THR A 57 -9.50 -1.66 4.64
C THR A 57 -8.42 -2.32 5.47
N LEU A 58 -8.34 -2.05 6.78
CA LEU A 58 -7.33 -2.67 7.65
C LEU A 58 -7.52 -4.19 7.79
N PRO A 59 -8.72 -4.73 8.08
CA PRO A 59 -8.94 -6.18 8.11
C PRO A 59 -8.74 -6.84 6.76
N VAL A 60 -9.14 -6.19 5.66
CA VAL A 60 -8.92 -6.71 4.30
C VAL A 60 -7.42 -6.90 4.05
N MET A 61 -6.56 -5.97 4.48
CA MET A 61 -5.11 -6.13 4.34
C MET A 61 -4.54 -7.25 5.20
N ILE A 62 -5.01 -7.41 6.44
CA ILE A 62 -4.62 -8.53 7.30
C ILE A 62 -5.02 -9.86 6.65
N LEU A 63 -6.22 -9.92 6.07
CA LEU A 63 -6.72 -11.11 5.39
C LEU A 63 -5.87 -11.45 4.15
N LEU A 64 -5.50 -10.46 3.35
CA LEU A 64 -4.65 -10.67 2.18
C LEU A 64 -3.25 -11.20 2.56
N GLU A 65 -2.71 -10.81 3.71
CA GLU A 65 -1.42 -11.30 4.21
C GLU A 65 -1.49 -12.79 4.57
N ILE A 66 -2.60 -13.22 5.16
CA ILE A 66 -2.84 -14.63 5.50
C ILE A 66 -3.06 -15.48 4.24
N LEU A 67 -3.74 -14.94 3.22
CA LEU A 67 -4.10 -15.70 2.01
C LEU A 67 -2.92 -15.92 1.05
N ARG A 68 -1.87 -15.10 1.06
CA ARG A 68 -0.76 -15.20 0.10
C ARG A 68 0.63 -15.18 0.75
N PRO A 69 1.03 -16.25 1.46
CA PRO A 69 2.38 -16.40 1.98
C PRO A 69 3.37 -16.63 0.82
N GLY A 70 4.18 -15.63 0.45
CA GLY A 70 5.29 -15.82 -0.51
C GLY A 70 5.65 -14.66 -1.44
N GLY A 71 4.94 -13.53 -1.42
CA GLY A 71 5.22 -12.36 -2.28
C GLY A 71 5.48 -11.07 -1.49
N PHE A 72 6.59 -11.01 -0.74
CA PHE A 72 6.76 -10.06 0.36
C PHE A 72 7.01 -8.58 -0.04
N THR A 73 7.55 -8.29 -1.22
CA THR A 73 8.05 -6.93 -1.52
C THR A 73 7.12 -6.05 -2.34
N SER A 74 6.23 -6.59 -3.18
CA SER A 74 5.28 -5.76 -3.94
C SER A 74 4.02 -5.43 -3.13
N MET A 75 3.66 -6.28 -2.18
CA MET A 75 2.47 -6.09 -1.35
C MET A 75 2.66 -5.00 -0.28
N ILE A 76 3.85 -4.93 0.31
CA ILE A 76 4.19 -3.93 1.33
C ILE A 76 4.13 -2.50 0.77
N MET A 77 4.50 -2.27 -0.50
CA MET A 77 4.45 -0.94 -1.11
C MET A 77 3.00 -0.45 -1.27
N VAL A 78 2.10 -1.32 -1.70
CA VAL A 78 0.66 -0.99 -1.82
C VAL A 78 0.07 -0.70 -0.45
N GLU A 79 0.39 -1.53 0.56
CA GLU A 79 -0.05 -1.29 1.93
C GLU A 79 0.44 0.06 2.46
N VAL A 80 1.73 0.36 2.35
CA VAL A 80 2.29 1.61 2.88
C VAL A 80 1.68 2.82 2.17
N SER A 81 1.43 2.74 0.86
CA SER A 81 0.75 3.80 0.13
C SER A 81 -0.67 4.05 0.66
N TRP A 82 -1.39 2.99 1.03
CA TRP A 82 -2.73 3.10 1.59
C TRP A 82 -2.75 3.59 3.04
N LEU A 83 -1.83 3.08 3.88
CA LEU A 83 -1.67 3.55 5.25
C LEU A 83 -1.28 5.03 5.31
N PHE A 84 -0.51 5.51 4.34
CA PHE A 84 -0.21 6.93 4.19
C PHE A 84 -1.47 7.75 3.87
N ILE A 85 -2.32 7.29 2.95
CA ILE A 85 -3.62 7.93 2.66
C ILE A 85 -4.48 7.98 3.92
N LEU A 86 -4.66 6.84 4.61
CA LEU A 86 -5.41 6.77 5.87
C LEU A 86 -4.85 7.71 6.94
N SER A 87 -3.52 7.80 7.05
CA SER A 87 -2.85 8.71 7.97
C SER A 87 -3.25 10.16 7.69
N VAL A 88 -3.19 10.62 6.44
CA VAL A 88 -3.60 11.98 6.05
C VAL A 88 -5.09 12.23 6.32
N LEU A 89 -5.94 11.22 6.11
CA LEU A 89 -7.38 11.30 6.42
C LEU A 89 -7.64 11.52 7.92
N PHE A 90 -6.91 10.82 8.80
CA PHE A 90 -6.98 11.05 10.25
C PHE A 90 -6.43 12.41 10.66
N LEU A 91 -5.37 12.90 9.98
CA LEU A 91 -4.87 14.25 10.20
C LEU A 91 -5.91 15.30 9.84
N ALA A 92 -6.55 15.17 8.68
CA ALA A 92 -7.61 16.08 8.25
C ALA A 92 -8.80 16.06 9.22
N THR A 93 -9.20 14.87 9.68
CA THR A 93 -10.26 14.71 10.69
C THR A 93 -9.91 15.41 12.01
N GLY A 94 -8.68 15.23 12.50
CA GLY A 94 -8.20 15.89 13.71
C GLY A 94 -8.09 17.41 13.57
N ALA A 95 -7.64 17.89 12.41
CA ALA A 95 -7.50 19.32 12.13
C ALA A 95 -8.87 20.02 12.01
N ASP A 96 -9.82 19.41 11.30
CA ASP A 96 -11.18 19.94 11.17
C ASP A 96 -11.91 19.93 12.52
N GLY A 97 -11.75 18.87 13.31
CA GLY A 97 -12.25 18.81 14.69
C GLY A 97 -11.64 19.88 15.61
N ALA A 98 -10.34 20.18 15.44
CA ALA A 98 -9.67 21.24 16.20
C ALA A 98 -10.19 22.64 15.84
N GLN A 99 -10.42 22.91 14.55
CA GLN A 99 -10.97 24.17 14.09
C GLN A 99 -12.43 24.33 14.55
N ALA A 100 -13.24 23.29 14.41
CA ALA A 100 -14.61 23.30 14.92
C ALA A 100 -14.65 23.53 16.44
N ALA A 101 -13.69 22.95 17.17
CA ALA A 101 -13.59 23.15 18.61
C ALA A 101 -13.21 24.59 18.97
N SER A 102 -12.28 25.23 18.27
CA SER A 102 -11.92 26.63 18.53
C SER A 102 -13.03 27.60 18.17
N ASP A 103 -13.76 27.33 17.10
CA ASP A 103 -14.84 28.21 16.62
C ASP A 103 -16.11 28.08 17.47
N THR A 104 -16.41 26.87 17.95
CA THR A 104 -17.66 26.59 18.69
C THR A 104 -17.48 26.69 20.20
N PHE A 105 -16.32 26.30 20.73
CA PHE A 105 -16.07 26.20 22.18
C PHE A 105 -14.94 27.15 22.60
N THR A 106 -15.24 28.44 22.69
CA THR A 106 -14.26 29.45 23.12
C THR A 106 -13.95 29.37 24.63
N PHE A 107 -14.90 28.87 25.43
CA PHE A 107 -14.78 28.69 26.89
C PHE A 107 -14.51 27.23 27.29
N SER A 108 -14.15 27.03 28.56
CA SER A 108 -13.95 25.70 29.16
C SER A 108 -15.21 24.84 29.06
N CYS A 109 -15.06 23.55 28.75
CA CYS A 109 -16.20 22.61 28.68
C CYS A 109 -17.02 22.51 29.99
N GLY A 110 -16.53 23.07 31.11
CA GLY A 110 -17.22 23.09 32.41
C GLY A 110 -18.29 24.17 32.57
N ASP A 111 -18.27 25.22 31.73
CA ASP A 111 -19.16 26.37 31.88
C ASP A 111 -20.48 26.23 31.07
N TYR A 112 -20.61 25.16 30.29
CA TYR A 112 -21.76 24.91 29.44
C TYR A 112 -22.82 24.02 30.10
N ILE A 113 -24.05 24.09 29.59
CA ILE A 113 -25.17 23.18 29.90
C ILE A 113 -24.70 21.73 29.73
N PRO A 114 -25.09 20.77 30.62
CA PRO A 114 -24.57 19.41 30.63
C PRO A 114 -24.53 18.71 29.26
N THR A 115 -25.53 18.95 28.41
CA THR A 115 -25.58 18.38 27.05
C THR A 115 -24.47 18.90 26.14
N VAL A 116 -24.19 20.20 26.20
CA VAL A 116 -23.13 20.85 25.41
C VAL A 116 -21.75 20.53 25.99
N ALA A 117 -21.66 20.44 27.32
CA ALA A 117 -20.44 20.02 28.02
C ALA A 117 -20.03 18.59 27.62
N ALA A 118 -20.99 17.67 27.44
CA ALA A 118 -20.74 16.33 26.93
C ALA A 118 -20.18 16.37 25.50
N ALA A 119 -20.82 17.11 24.58
CA ALA A 119 -20.35 17.25 23.20
C ALA A 119 -18.94 17.87 23.10
N CYS A 120 -18.61 18.84 23.96
CA CYS A 120 -17.28 19.45 24.05
C CYS A 120 -16.21 18.42 24.44
N ARG A 121 -16.51 17.57 25.43
CA ARG A 121 -15.61 16.48 25.87
C ARG A 121 -15.47 15.38 24.80
N GLU A 122 -16.57 15.02 24.13
CA GLU A 122 -16.55 14.04 23.04
C GLU A 122 -15.74 14.53 21.84
N THR A 123 -15.86 15.81 21.47
CA THR A 123 -15.11 16.41 20.36
C THR A 123 -13.61 16.42 20.65
N SER A 124 -13.20 16.83 21.86
CA SER A 124 -11.79 16.78 22.27
C SER A 124 -11.23 15.35 22.31
N ALA A 125 -12.04 14.36 22.69
CA ALA A 125 -11.64 12.95 22.61
C ALA A 125 -11.42 12.51 21.16
N ILE A 126 -12.34 12.83 20.23
CA ILE A 126 -12.19 12.52 18.79
C ILE A 126 -10.92 13.13 18.23
N GLN A 127 -10.64 14.39 18.56
CA GLN A 127 -9.42 15.09 18.14
C GLN A 127 -8.18 14.33 18.60
N ALA A 128 -8.10 13.98 19.90
CA ALA A 128 -6.95 13.28 20.46
C ALA A 128 -6.73 11.90 19.83
N PHE A 129 -7.78 11.09 19.69
CA PHE A 129 -7.68 9.77 19.07
C PHE A 129 -7.34 9.84 17.58
N SER A 130 -7.84 10.85 16.86
CA SER A 130 -7.50 11.06 15.45
C SER A 130 -6.03 11.41 15.27
N PHE A 131 -5.47 12.31 16.10
CA PHE A 131 -4.04 12.62 16.06
C PHE A 131 -3.16 11.44 16.48
N LEU A 132 -3.56 10.67 17.50
CA LEU A 132 -2.85 9.45 17.88
C LEU A 132 -2.81 8.44 16.72
N ASN A 133 -3.94 8.25 16.04
CA ASN A 133 -4.00 7.34 14.90
C ASN A 133 -3.13 7.84 13.73
N TRP A 134 -3.19 9.14 13.44
CA TRP A 134 -2.30 9.77 12.47
C TRP A 134 -0.82 9.52 12.80
N ILE A 135 -0.38 9.79 14.03
CA ILE A 135 1.02 9.61 14.46
C ILE A 135 1.45 8.15 14.31
N ILE A 136 0.64 7.19 14.75
CA ILE A 136 0.98 5.76 14.69
C ILE A 136 1.13 5.31 13.23
N LEU A 137 0.17 5.67 12.37
CA LEU A 137 0.19 5.31 10.95
C LEU A 137 1.34 5.99 10.21
N MET A 138 1.62 7.26 10.52
CA MET A 138 2.69 8.03 9.90
C MET A 138 4.07 7.50 10.34
N ALA A 139 4.26 7.28 11.64
CA ALA A 139 5.49 6.72 12.19
C ALA A 139 5.78 5.33 11.61
N TYR A 140 4.75 4.49 11.44
CA TYR A 140 4.89 3.20 10.78
C TYR A 140 5.29 3.36 9.30
N SER A 141 4.62 4.25 8.57
CA SER A 141 4.92 4.51 7.16
C SER A 141 6.36 5.00 6.97
N VAL A 142 6.81 5.95 7.81
CA VAL A 142 8.18 6.47 7.79
C VAL A 142 9.19 5.40 8.21
N PHE A 143 8.88 4.57 9.20
CA PHE A 143 9.79 3.49 9.61
C PHE A 143 10.06 2.51 8.47
N ILE A 144 9.02 2.11 7.73
CA ILE A 144 9.18 1.24 6.55
C ILE A 144 9.94 1.96 5.44
N PHE A 145 9.60 3.21 5.13
CA PHE A 145 10.28 4.00 4.09
C PHE A 145 11.73 4.36 4.45
N ALA A 146 12.06 4.58 5.71
CA ALA A 146 13.40 4.96 6.17
C ALA A 146 14.30 3.74 6.39
N SER A 147 13.72 2.54 6.50
CA SER A 147 14.50 1.31 6.64
C SER A 147 15.49 1.17 5.47
N PRO A 148 16.74 0.74 5.72
CA PRO A 148 17.85 0.86 4.77
C PRO A 148 17.65 0.13 3.43
N SER A 149 16.65 -0.74 3.31
CA SER A 149 16.25 -1.44 2.09
C SER A 149 15.73 -0.50 0.99
N SER A 150 14.97 0.54 1.33
CA SER A 150 14.49 1.55 0.37
C SER A 150 15.63 2.46 -0.12
N LEU A 151 16.57 2.76 0.77
CA LEU A 151 17.72 3.62 0.50
C LEU A 151 18.69 2.96 -0.50
N GLN A 152 18.74 1.62 -0.54
CA GLN A 152 19.52 0.89 -1.55
C GLN A 152 18.89 0.96 -2.94
N ILE A 153 17.57 1.03 -3.07
CA ILE A 153 16.88 1.20 -4.37
C ILE A 153 17.11 2.62 -4.90
N ALA A 154 17.01 3.64 -4.04
CA ALA A 154 17.31 5.02 -4.40
C ALA A 154 18.79 5.21 -4.81
N ARG A 155 19.72 4.54 -4.10
CA ARG A 155 21.15 4.56 -4.44
C ARG A 155 21.49 3.73 -5.68
N GLY A 156 20.78 2.63 -5.93
CA GLY A 156 20.95 1.79 -7.13
C GLY A 156 20.57 2.52 -8.43
N LEU A 157 19.47 3.29 -8.40
CA LEU A 157 19.06 4.15 -9.53
C LEU A 157 20.02 5.31 -9.77
N ALA A 158 20.56 5.92 -8.70
CA ALA A 158 21.60 6.95 -8.83
C ALA A 158 22.94 6.40 -9.37
N SER A 159 23.26 5.12 -9.09
CA SER A 159 24.48 4.46 -9.53
C SER A 159 24.43 3.88 -10.96
N GLY A 160 23.22 3.70 -11.52
CA GLY A 160 22.99 3.16 -12.87
C GLY A 160 23.28 4.11 -14.04
N SER A 161 23.64 5.37 -13.78
CA SER A 161 24.00 6.35 -14.81
C SER A 161 25.35 6.08 -15.49
N ARG A 162 26.04 4.98 -15.15
CA ARG A 162 27.17 4.45 -15.93
C ARG A 162 26.76 3.33 -16.89
N LEU A 163 25.60 3.46 -17.53
CA LEU A 163 25.40 2.87 -18.86
C LEU A 163 26.22 3.69 -19.86
N LEU A 164 27.54 3.51 -19.81
CA LEU A 164 28.33 3.67 -21.01
C LEU A 164 27.73 2.73 -22.05
N PRO A 165 27.41 3.19 -23.27
CA PRO A 165 27.16 2.28 -24.35
C PRO A 165 28.45 1.47 -24.52
N ARG A 166 28.45 0.22 -24.06
CA ARG A 166 29.43 -0.79 -24.45
C ARG A 166 29.24 -0.96 -25.95
N ARG A 167 29.89 -0.06 -26.72
CA ARG A 167 30.14 -0.21 -28.14
C ARG A 167 30.61 -1.64 -28.29
N ARG A 168 29.77 -2.48 -28.92
CA ARG A 168 30.24 -3.70 -29.56
C ARG A 168 31.33 -3.22 -30.51
N SER A 169 32.58 -3.46 -30.12
CA SER A 169 33.71 -3.42 -31.04
C SER A 169 33.33 -4.35 -32.17
N LEU A 170 33.06 -3.77 -33.35
CA LEU A 170 32.98 -4.54 -34.57
C LEU A 170 34.32 -5.26 -34.72
N ALA A 171 34.29 -6.59 -34.65
CA ALA A 171 35.40 -7.37 -35.16
C ALA A 171 35.43 -7.17 -36.69
N PRO A 172 36.60 -6.90 -37.30
CA PRO A 172 36.73 -6.94 -38.73
C PRO A 172 36.54 -8.38 -39.19
N ALA A 173 35.71 -8.56 -40.23
CA ALA A 173 35.65 -9.80 -40.97
C ALA A 173 36.99 -9.97 -41.71
N GLU A 174 37.87 -10.83 -41.20
CA GLU A 174 38.93 -11.40 -42.03
C GLU A 174 38.40 -12.62 -42.79
N THR A 175 38.40 -12.43 -44.10
CA THR A 175 38.24 -13.42 -45.16
C THR A 175 39.49 -14.29 -45.26
N SER A 176 39.30 -15.56 -45.70
CA SER A 176 40.29 -16.54 -46.22
C SER A 176 40.79 -17.56 -45.18
N ALA A 177 41.03 -18.84 -45.46
CA ALA A 177 40.74 -19.74 -46.57
C ALA A 177 41.07 -21.18 -46.10
N VAL A 178 40.34 -22.16 -46.64
CA VAL A 178 40.67 -23.57 -46.92
C VAL A 178 42.00 -24.15 -46.40
N GLN A 179 41.95 -25.26 -45.65
CA GLN A 179 42.77 -26.43 -45.98
C GLN A 179 42.10 -27.75 -45.59
N MET A 180 41.90 -28.60 -46.61
CA MET A 180 41.57 -30.02 -46.52
C MET A 180 42.75 -30.78 -45.93
N GLU A 181 42.51 -31.69 -44.99
CA GLU A 181 43.37 -32.86 -44.80
C GLU A 181 42.46 -34.09 -44.62
N ALA A 182 42.64 -35.05 -45.54
CA ALA A 182 41.96 -36.33 -45.54
C ALA A 182 42.67 -37.29 -44.58
N THR A 183 41.91 -38.08 -43.82
CA THR A 183 42.43 -39.30 -43.19
C THR A 183 41.34 -40.38 -43.21
N PRO A 184 41.63 -41.59 -43.74
CA PRO A 184 40.64 -42.66 -43.89
C PRO A 184 40.64 -43.67 -42.73
N THR A 185 39.59 -44.51 -42.72
CA THR A 185 39.45 -45.84 -42.04
C THR A 185 39.19 -45.82 -40.52
N THR A 186 38.24 -46.52 -39.88
CA THR A 186 37.33 -47.64 -40.21
C THR A 186 36.17 -47.69 -39.18
N ILE A 187 34.99 -48.14 -39.59
CA ILE A 187 33.70 -48.41 -38.88
C ILE A 187 33.76 -49.80 -38.15
N PRO A 188 32.82 -50.35 -37.31
CA PRO A 188 31.53 -49.90 -36.71
C PRO A 188 31.37 -50.11 -35.18
N ALA A 189 30.29 -49.58 -34.58
CA ALA A 189 29.29 -50.39 -33.85
C ALA A 189 28.10 -49.54 -33.39
N SER A 190 26.92 -49.98 -33.82
CA SER A 190 25.57 -49.57 -33.45
C SER A 190 25.27 -49.69 -31.94
N THR A 191 24.49 -48.75 -31.39
CA THR A 191 23.29 -49.07 -30.58
C THR A 191 22.33 -47.88 -30.60
N SER A 192 21.20 -48.10 -31.26
CA SER A 192 20.02 -47.26 -31.26
C SER A 192 19.20 -47.56 -30.01
N THR A 193 18.75 -46.53 -29.29
CA THR A 193 17.50 -46.62 -28.54
C THR A 193 16.85 -45.23 -28.53
N GLY A 194 15.78 -45.10 -29.31
CA GLY A 194 14.99 -43.88 -29.39
C GLY A 194 13.92 -43.82 -28.31
N TYR A 195 13.38 -42.62 -28.09
CA TYR A 195 11.99 -42.38 -27.73
C TYR A 195 11.49 -41.09 -28.41
N PRO A 196 10.20 -41.03 -28.78
CA PRO A 196 9.68 -40.08 -29.77
C PRO A 196 9.21 -38.75 -29.18
N VAL A 197 9.47 -37.68 -29.93
CA VAL A 197 8.88 -36.34 -29.77
C VAL A 197 7.55 -36.31 -30.54
N GLY A 198 6.45 -36.14 -29.81
CA GLY A 198 5.14 -35.88 -30.38
C GLY A 198 5.03 -34.43 -30.87
N ALA A 199 4.82 -34.28 -32.18
CA ALA A 199 4.43 -33.05 -32.84
C ALA A 199 2.92 -33.08 -33.12
N GLY A 200 2.24 -31.94 -32.94
CA GLY A 200 0.90 -31.74 -33.47
C GLY A 200 0.18 -30.54 -32.86
N GLY A 201 -0.03 -29.48 -33.64
CA GLY A 201 -0.96 -28.42 -33.27
C GLY A 201 -0.71 -27.06 -33.89
N THR A 202 -0.84 -26.98 -35.22
CA THR A 202 -0.93 -25.73 -36.01
C THR A 202 -2.20 -24.94 -35.71
N GLY A 203 -2.10 -23.61 -35.66
CA GLY A 203 -3.26 -22.74 -35.86
C GLY A 203 -2.96 -21.24 -35.68
N PRO A 204 -2.85 -20.44 -36.75
CA PRO A 204 -2.94 -18.99 -36.69
C PRO A 204 -4.39 -18.55 -36.94
N THR A 205 -4.97 -17.75 -36.03
CA THR A 205 -6.14 -16.93 -36.33
C THR A 205 -5.93 -15.50 -35.85
N SER A 206 -5.99 -14.60 -36.81
CA SER A 206 -6.03 -13.15 -36.72
C SER A 206 -7.44 -12.66 -36.40
N VAL A 207 -7.63 -11.79 -35.39
CA VAL A 207 -8.78 -10.87 -35.25
C VAL A 207 -8.28 -9.66 -34.42
N GLN A 208 -7.94 -8.52 -35.04
CA GLN A 208 -8.78 -7.37 -35.42
C GLN A 208 -9.08 -6.40 -34.25
N ALA A 209 -8.70 -5.15 -34.50
CA ALA A 209 -8.84 -3.98 -33.65
C ALA A 209 -10.31 -3.59 -33.36
N GLY A 210 -10.53 -2.94 -32.22
CA GLY A 210 -11.81 -2.35 -31.85
C GLY A 210 -11.63 -1.21 -30.83
N THR A 211 -11.49 0.00 -31.37
CA THR A 211 -11.68 1.28 -30.67
C THR A 211 -13.17 1.44 -30.32
N VAL A 212 -13.50 1.78 -29.07
CA VAL A 212 -14.80 2.39 -28.72
C VAL A 212 -14.57 3.51 -27.71
N THR A 213 -14.79 4.72 -28.20
CA THR A 213 -15.08 5.95 -27.46
C THR A 213 -16.54 5.94 -27.01
N VAL A 214 -16.81 6.32 -25.76
CA VAL A 214 -17.87 7.27 -25.37
C VAL A 214 -17.36 8.07 -24.18
#